data_AF-A0A085M0A8-F1
#
_entry.id   AF-A0A085M0A8-F1
#
_cell.length_a   1.000
_cell.length_b   1.000
_cell.length_c   1.000
_cell.angle_alpha   90.00
_cell.angle_beta   90.00
_cell.angle_gamma   90.00
#
_symmetry.space_group_name_H-M   'P 1'
#
loop_
_entity.id
_entity.type
_entity.pdbx_description
1 polymer ?
#
loop_
_entity_poly.entity_id
_entity_poly.type
_entity_poly.pdbx_seq_one_letter_code
_entity_poly.pdbx_strand_id
1 'polypeptide(L)' 'MKALARSYVWWPKTDSDIEHFVANCAACRTHQRMPPKAPVHPWEIPRNPWLRLHIDLAGPFQGEQFLIIIDAYPNGLR' A
#
# COMPACT_ATOMS: atom_id res chain seq x y z
N MET A 1 -10.19 -15.93 19.15
CA MET A 1 -10.47 -17.37 18.95
C MET A 1 -9.59 -18.28 19.80
N LYS A 2 -8.25 -18.12 19.83
CA LYS A 2 -7.36 -19.00 20.62
C LYS A 2 -7.71 -19.10 22.11
N ALA A 3 -7.90 -17.97 22.80
CA ALA A 3 -8.24 -17.96 24.23
C ALA A 3 -9.56 -18.70 24.52
N LEU A 4 -10.57 -18.51 23.66
CA LEU A 4 -11.85 -19.21 23.78
C LEU A 4 -11.71 -20.70 23.52
N ALA A 5 -10.98 -21.12 22.49
CA ALA A 5 -10.77 -22.55 22.22
C ALA A 5 -10.08 -23.25 23.40
N ARG A 6 -9.04 -22.63 23.96
CA ARG A 6 -8.28 -23.18 25.10
C ARG A 6 -9.09 -23.31 26.39
N SER A 7 -10.24 -22.64 26.52
CA SER A 7 -11.12 -22.81 27.69
C SER A 7 -12.03 -24.04 27.60
N TYR A 8 -12.15 -24.69 26.43
CA TYR A 8 -13.08 -25.80 26.22
C TYR A 8 -12.43 -27.08 25.70
N VAL A 9 -11.36 -26.96 24.91
CA VAL A 9 -10.79 -28.08 24.16
C VAL A 9 -9.27 -28.03 24.14
N TRP A 10 -8.65 -29.21 24.02
CA TRP A 10 -7.21 -29.34 23.89
C TRP A 10 -6.83 -30.53 23.01
N TRP A 11 -5.86 -30.31 22.11
CA TRP A 11 -5.14 -31.35 21.37
C TRP A 11 -3.76 -30.82 20.94
N PRO A 12 -2.82 -31.68 20.51
CA PRO A 12 -1.56 -31.21 19.95
C PRO A 12 -1.77 -30.30 18.74
N LYS A 13 -1.16 -29.10 18.75
CA LYS A 13 -1.24 -28.10 17.67
C LYS A 13 -2.58 -27.36 17.48
N THR A 14 -3.47 -27.35 18.48
CA THR A 14 -4.74 -26.58 18.44
C THR A 14 -4.60 -25.16 17.90
N ASP A 15 -3.57 -24.41 18.33
CA ASP A 15 -3.38 -23.03 17.84
C ASP A 15 -3.04 -22.96 16.35
N SER A 16 -2.24 -23.90 15.85
CA SER A 16 -1.85 -23.98 14.43
C SER A 16 -3.06 -24.30 13.56
N ASP A 17 -3.93 -25.20 14.02
CA ASP A 17 -5.15 -25.56 13.29
C ASP A 17 -6.13 -24.38 13.25
N ILE A 18 -6.25 -23.63 14.35
CA ILE A 18 -7.04 -22.40 14.40
C ILE A 18 -6.47 -21.36 13.44
N GLU A 19 -5.15 -21.14 13.43
CA GLU A 19 -4.50 -20.22 12.50
C GLU A 19 -4.77 -20.62 11.05
N HIS A 20 -4.60 -21.90 10.71
CA HIS A 20 -4.84 -22.41 9.38
C HIS A 20 -6.30 -22.24 8.94
N PHE A 21 -7.25 -22.55 9.82
CA PHE A 21 -8.68 -22.35 9.56
C PHE A 21 -9.00 -20.87 9.26
N VAL A 22 -8.50 -19.96 10.10
CA VAL A 22 -8.77 -18.52 9.96
C VAL A 22 -8.09 -17.94 8.72
N ALA A 23 -6.88 -18.38 8.41
CA ALA A 23 -6.15 -17.97 7.21
C ALA A 23 -6.88 -18.34 5.91
N ASN A 24 -7.65 -19.43 5.91
CA ASN A 24 -8.42 -19.90 4.76
C ASN A 24 -9.87 -19.39 4.74
N CYS A 25 -10.33 -18.70 5.78
CA CYS A 25 -11.69 -18.18 5.83
C CYS A 25 -11.85 -16.94 4.93
N ALA A 26 -12.67 -17.06 3.87
CA ALA A 26 -12.88 -16.00 2.88
C ALA A 26 -13.37 -14.69 3.51
N ALA A 27 -14.37 -14.75 4.39
CA ALA A 27 -14.90 -13.58 5.08
C ALA A 27 -13.84 -12.90 5.97
N CYS A 28 -13.03 -13.69 6.69
CA CYS A 28 -11.94 -13.16 7.50
C CYS A 28 -10.89 -12.44 6.66
N ARG A 29 -10.52 -12.98 5.48
CA ARG A 29 -9.56 -12.34 4.58
C ARG A 29 -10.08 -11.02 3.99
N THR A 30 -11.35 -10.98 3.58
CA THR A 30 -11.96 -9.76 3.01
C THR A 30 -12.00 -8.61 4.02
N HIS A 31 -12.16 -8.94 5.31
CA HIS A 31 -12.21 -7.95 6.39
C HIS A 31 -10.90 -7.85 7.20
N GLN A 32 -9.83 -8.54 6.77
CA GLN A 32 -8.54 -8.48 7.43
C GLN A 32 -7.96 -7.07 7.30
N ARG A 33 -7.25 -6.61 8.34
CA ARG A 33 -6.47 -5.37 8.24
C ARG A 33 -5.45 -5.50 7.11
N MET A 34 -5.29 -4.42 6.35
CA MET A 34 -4.25 -4.37 5.32
C MET A 34 -2.87 -4.63 5.93
N PRO A 35 -1.96 -5.30 5.21
CA PRO A 35 -0.57 -5.40 5.62
C PRO A 35 0.06 -4.00 5.71
N PRO A 36 1.19 -3.87 6.43
CA PRO A 36 1.98 -2.64 6.39
C PRO A 36 2.29 -2.24 4.95
N LYS A 37 2.24 -0.94 4.66
CA LYS A 37 2.63 -0.41 3.35
C LYS A 37 4.07 -0.84 3.06
N ALA A 38 4.34 -1.21 1.81
CA ALA A 38 5.70 -1.48 1.36
C ALA A 38 6.58 -0.23 1.57
N PRO A 39 7.90 -0.40 1.80
CA PRO A 39 8.83 0.73 1.83
C PRO A 39 8.72 1.56 0.55
N VAL A 40 8.75 2.89 0.70
CA VAL A 40 8.78 3.77 -0.47
C VAL A 40 10.16 3.66 -1.10
N HIS A 41 10.21 3.26 -2.38
CA HIS A 41 11.42 3.34 -3.18
C HIS A 41 11.51 4.74 -3.79
N PRO A 42 12.49 5.57 -3.38
CA PRO A 42 12.63 6.89 -3.95
C PRO A 42 13.11 6.79 -5.39
N TRP A 43 12.63 7.69 -6.23
CA TRP A 43 13.16 7.82 -7.58
C TRP A 43 14.57 8.41 -7.56
N GLU A 44 15.42 7.98 -8.49
CA GLU A 44 16.72 8.60 -8.70
C GLU A 44 16.56 10.07 -9.10
N ILE A 45 17.43 10.96 -8.63
CA ILE A 45 17.39 12.36 -9.03
C ILE A 45 17.90 12.49 -10.48
N PRO A 46 17.15 13.12 -11.40
CA PRO A 46 17.62 13.33 -12.77
C PRO A 46 18.93 14.16 -12.79
N ARG A 47 19.88 13.77 -13.65
CA ARG A 47 21.19 14.45 -13.78
C ARG A 47 21.13 15.72 -14.63
N ASN A 48 20.12 15.83 -15.49
CA ASN A 48 19.94 16.94 -16.42
C ASN A 48 18.46 17.33 -16.47
N PRO A 49 18.15 18.59 -16.79
CA PRO A 49 16.79 19.01 -17.14
C PRO A 49 16.20 18.13 -18.24
N TRP A 50 14.88 18.02 -18.27
CA TRP A 50 14.09 17.30 -19.29
C TRP A 50 14.30 15.79 -19.34
N LEU A 51 15.04 15.19 -18.41
CA LEU A 51 15.27 13.74 -18.37
C LEU A 51 14.06 12.97 -17.80
N ARG A 52 13.28 13.60 -16.92
CA ARG A 52 12.04 13.03 -16.37
C ARG A 52 11.01 14.11 -16.14
N LEU A 53 9.86 13.95 -16.77
CA LEU A 53 8.71 14.86 -16.63
C LEU A 53 7.60 14.15 -15.86
N HIS A 54 7.03 14.83 -14.88
CA HIS A 54 5.76 14.45 -14.25
C HIS A 54 4.65 15.22 -14.95
N ILE A 55 3.70 14.49 -15.54
CA ILE A 55 2.58 15.06 -16.28
C ILE A 55 1.29 14.55 -15.63
N ASP A 56 0.39 15.48 -15.29
CA ASP A 56 -0.90 15.15 -14.70
C ASP A 56 -1.97 16.14 -15.17
N LEU A 57 -3.24 15.74 -15.08
CA LEU A 57 -4.39 16.59 -15.35
C LEU A 57 -5.02 17.02 -14.03
N ALA A 58 -5.13 18.33 -13.81
CA ALA A 58 -5.87 18.89 -12.68
C ALA A 58 -7.21 19.46 -13.14
N GLY A 59 -8.25 19.23 -12.35
CA GLY A 59 -9.57 19.81 -12.55
C GLY A 59 -10.72 18.78 -12.53
N PRO A 60 -11.94 19.21 -12.93
CA PRO A 60 -12.24 20.55 -13.44
C PRO A 60 -12.21 21.62 -12.34
N PHE A 61 -11.61 22.78 -12.62
CA PHE A 61 -11.72 23.97 -11.78
C PHE A 61 -12.31 25.09 -12.64
N GLN A 62 -13.48 25.60 -12.21
CA GLN A 62 -14.28 26.55 -12.98
C GLN A 62 -14.64 26.07 -14.40
N GLY A 63 -14.87 24.75 -14.55
CA GLY A 63 -15.23 24.16 -15.84
C GLY A 63 -14.04 23.82 -16.73
N GLU A 64 -12.82 24.21 -16.36
CA GLU A 64 -11.61 23.98 -17.16
C GLU A 64 -10.75 22.86 -16.59
N GLN A 65 -10.07 22.14 -17.50
CA GLN A 65 -9.01 21.18 -17.16
C GLN A 65 -7.64 21.79 -17.42
N PHE A 66 -6.69 21.49 -16.54
CA PHE A 66 -5.33 21.99 -16.59
C PHE A 66 -4.37 20.83 -16.82
N LEU A 67 -3.54 20.92 -17.85
CA LEU A 67 -2.40 20.02 -18.02
C LEU A 67 -1.21 20.57 -17.23
N ILE A 68 -0.79 19.85 -16.21
CA ILE A 68 0.35 20.19 -15.37
C ILE A 68 1.55 19.38 -15.85
N ILE A 69 2.65 20.07 -16.15
CA ILE A 69 3.93 19.47 -16.55
C ILE A 69 5.01 20.01 -15.61
N ILE A 70 5.73 19.10 -14.93
CA ILE A 70 6.80 19.43 -13.99
C ILE A 70 8.06 18.67 -14.41
N ASP A 71 9.16 19.39 -14.57
CA ASP A 71 10.49 18.77 -14.67
C ASP A 71 10.94 18.29 -13.29
N ALA A 72 11.29 17.01 -13.17
CA ALA A 72 11.78 16.42 -11.94
C ALA A 72 13.22 16.86 -11.58
N TYR A 73 13.92 17.54 -12.49
CA TYR A 73 15.24 18.09 -12.23
C TYR A 73 15.17 19.20 -11.14
N PRO A 74 15.96 19.11 -10.05
CA PRO A 74 15.89 20.08 -8.96
C PRO A 74 16.34 21.49 -9.40
N ASN A 75 15.49 22.48 -9.17
CA ASN A 75 15.87 23.88 -9.35
C ASN A 75 16.79 24.30 -8.20
N GLY A 76 18.08 24.53 -8.48
CA GLY A 76 19.07 25.00 -7.49
C GLY A 76 20.43 24.28 -7.49
N LEU A 77 20.66 23.31 -8.38
CA LEU A 77 21.98 22.69 -8.61
C LEU A 77 22.78 23.34 -9.75
N ARG A 78 22.62 24.66 -9.96
CA ARG A 78 23.51 25.47 -10.81
C ARG A 78 24.53 26.21 -9.97
#